data_AF-A0A2W4LPB4-F1
#
_entry.id   AF-A0A2W4LPB4-F1
#
_cell.length_a   1.000
_cell.length_b   1.000
_cell.length_c   1.000
_cell.angle_alpha   90.00
_cell.angle_beta   90.00
_cell.angle_gamma   90.00
#
_symmetry.space_group_name_H-M   'P 1'
#
loop_
_entity.id
_entity.type
_entity.pdbx_description
1 polymer ?
#
loop_
_entity_poly.entity_id
_entity_poly.type
_entity_poly.pdbx_seq_one_letter_code
_entity_poly.pdbx_strand_id
1 'polypeptide(L)' 'MARLAQTAGLTDVQQEILATVRDFVDKEIIPHAQELEHSDTYPADIVEGMKEMGLFGITIPEEYGGLGESLLT' A
#
# COMPACT_ATOMS: atom_id res chain seq x y z
N MET A 1 -16.93 -0.16 10.64
CA MET A 1 -15.60 0.31 10.22
C MET A 1 -15.35 1.65 10.87
N ALA A 2 -14.40 1.73 11.80
CA ALA A 2 -13.97 3.00 12.34
C ALA A 2 -13.39 3.82 11.18
N ARG A 3 -13.86 5.05 10.97
CA ARG A 3 -13.12 6.01 10.14
C ARG A 3 -11.74 6.10 10.79
N LEU A 4 -10.71 5.56 10.12
CA LEU A 4 -9.34 5.99 10.40
C LEU A 4 -9.38 7.52 10.32
N ALA A 5 -8.81 8.19 11.32
CA ALA A 5 -8.71 9.64 11.30
C ALA A 5 -8.14 10.04 9.94
N GLN A 6 -8.85 10.90 9.20
CA GLN A 6 -8.35 11.39 7.93
C GLN A 6 -7.15 12.29 8.24
N THR A 7 -5.98 11.93 7.72
CA THR A 7 -4.80 12.79 7.82
C THR A 7 -5.06 14.07 7.04
N ALA A 8 -5.02 15.22 7.73
CA ALA A 8 -5.15 16.52 7.11
C ALA A 8 -3.80 16.97 6.50
N GLY A 9 -3.85 17.81 5.46
CA GLY A 9 -2.66 18.43 4.89
C GLY A 9 -1.89 17.59 3.87
N LEU A 10 -2.47 16.48 3.40
CA LEU A 10 -1.86 15.66 2.34
C LEU A 10 -1.85 16.37 1.00
N THR A 11 -0.76 16.22 0.25
CA THR A 11 -0.67 16.66 -1.15
C THR A 11 -1.63 15.84 -2.04
N ASP A 12 -1.95 16.36 -3.23
CA ASP A 12 -2.79 15.64 -4.19
C ASP A 12 -2.18 14.28 -4.55
N VAL A 13 -0.86 14.23 -4.75
CA VAL A 13 -0.11 12.98 -5.02
C VAL A 13 -0.25 11.98 -3.88
N GLN A 14 -0.11 12.42 -2.62
CA GLN A 14 -0.28 11.53 -1.47
C GLN A 14 -1.72 11.00 -1.36
N GLN A 15 -2.72 11.81 -1.71
CA GLN A 15 -4.11 11.37 -1.74
C GLN A 15 -4.34 10.31 -2.83
N GLU A 16 -3.74 10.47 -4.01
CA GLU A 16 -3.79 9.48 -5.10
C GLU A 16 -3.09 8.17 -4.74
N ILE A 17 -1.92 8.23 -4.09
CA ILE A 17 -1.23 7.04 -3.57
C ILE A 17 -2.15 6.28 -2.60
N LEU A 18 -2.76 6.99 -1.64
CA LEU A 18 -3.68 6.36 -0.69
C LEU A 18 -4.92 5.77 -1.36
N ALA A 19 -5.47 6.43 -2.38
CA ALA A 19 -6.60 5.91 -3.13
C ALA A 19 -6.24 4.61 -3.86
N THR A 20 -5.07 4.57 -4.49
CA THR A 20 -4.56 3.41 -5.22
C THR A 20 -4.30 2.24 -4.29
N VAL A 21 -3.65 2.47 -3.14
CA VAL A 21 -3.40 1.43 -2.13
C VAL A 21 -4.71 0.88 -1.56
N ARG A 22 -5.71 1.73 -1.30
CA ARG A 22 -7.02 1.27 -0.82
C ARG A 22 -7.69 0.36 -1.83
N ASP A 23 -7.69 0.74 -3.10
CA ASP A 23 -8.28 -0.06 -4.18
C ASP A 23 -7.59 -1.43 -4.30
N PHE A 24 -6.25 -1.47 -4.20
CA PHE A 24 -5.50 -2.72 -4.18
C PHE A 24 -5.85 -3.60 -2.98
N VAL A 25 -5.94 -3.02 -1.77
CA VAL A 25 -6.34 -3.76 -0.56
C VAL A 25 -7.73 -4.38 -0.72
N ASP A 26 -8.69 -3.61 -1.22
CA ASP A 26 -10.07 -4.04 -1.38
C ASP A 26 -10.22 -5.17 -2.43
N LYS A 27 -9.43 -5.12 -3.50
CA LYS A 27 -9.50 -6.08 -4.61
C LYS A 27 -8.63 -7.32 -4.41
N GLU A 28 -7.40 -7.14 -3.95
CA GLU A 28 -6.37 -8.20 -3.98
C GLU A 28 -6.06 -8.78 -2.59
N ILE A 29 -6.34 -8.05 -1.49
CA ILE A 29 -5.99 -8.51 -0.15
C ILE A 29 -7.21 -9.04 0.61
N ILE A 30 -8.24 -8.21 0.77
CA ILE A 30 -9.42 -8.55 1.59
C ILE A 30 -10.09 -9.87 1.16
N PRO A 31 -10.29 -10.16 -0.14
CA PRO A 31 -10.95 -11.39 -0.56
C PRO A 31 -10.15 -12.66 -0.21
N HIS A 32 -8.83 -12.57 -0.13
CA HIS A 32 -7.93 -13.71 0.04
C HIS A 32 -7.41 -13.87 1.49
N ALA A 33 -7.55 -12.84 2.32
CA ALA A 33 -6.96 -12.77 3.65
C ALA A 33 -7.34 -13.97 4.56
N GLN A 34 -8.62 -14.36 4.60
CA GLN A 34 -9.07 -15.46 5.47
C GLN A 34 -8.51 -16.82 5.03
N GLU A 35 -8.43 -17.07 3.73
CA GLU A 35 -7.90 -18.33 3.20
C GLU A 35 -6.40 -18.45 3.50
N LEU A 36 -5.65 -17.38 3.24
CA LEU A 36 -4.21 -17.30 3.50
C LEU A 36 -3.88 -17.48 4.98
N GLU A 37 -4.65 -16.85 5.88
CA GLU A 37 -4.53 -17.02 7.32
C GLU A 37 -4.81 -18.48 7.72
N HIS A 38 -5.92 -19.06 7.26
CA HIS A 38 -6.32 -20.41 7.64
C HIS A 38 -5.33 -21.48 7.17
N SER A 39 -4.70 -21.25 6.03
CA SER A 39 -3.74 -22.15 5.40
C SER A 39 -2.29 -21.91 5.82
N ASP A 40 -2.02 -20.92 6.69
CA ASP A 40 -0.67 -20.49 7.09
C ASP A 40 0.26 -20.26 5.88
N THR A 41 -0.30 -19.68 4.81
CA THR A 41 0.37 -19.55 3.52
C THR A 41 0.93 -18.14 3.32
N TYR A 42 2.19 -18.06 2.89
CA TYR A 42 2.80 -16.80 2.52
C TYR A 42 2.17 -16.23 1.23
N PRO A 43 1.66 -14.99 1.24
CA PRO A 43 0.94 -14.42 0.10
C PRO A 43 1.89 -13.84 -0.95
N ALA A 44 2.60 -14.71 -1.67
CA ALA A 44 3.62 -14.29 -2.64
C ALA A 44 3.07 -13.33 -3.69
N ASP A 45 1.91 -13.62 -4.29
CA ASP A 45 1.35 -12.81 -5.37
C ASP A 45 0.96 -11.40 -4.91
N ILE A 46 0.37 -11.28 -3.71
CA ILE A 46 0.06 -9.98 -3.10
C ILE A 46 1.34 -9.18 -2.87
N VAL A 47 2.38 -9.83 -2.35
CA VAL A 47 3.66 -9.17 -2.08
C VAL A 47 4.34 -8.73 -3.38
N GLU A 48 4.29 -9.53 -4.44
CA GLU A 48 4.78 -9.12 -5.76
C GLU A 48 4.01 -7.90 -6.28
N GLY A 49 2.67 -7.87 -6.17
CA GLY A 49 1.88 -6.68 -6.52
C GLY A 49 2.29 -5.43 -5.73
N MET A 50 2.54 -5.58 -4.42
CA MET A 50 3.05 -4.47 -3.59
C MET A 50 4.44 -3.98 -4.02
N LYS A 51 5.31 -4.87 -4.52
CA LYS A 51 6.63 -4.51 -5.06
C LYS A 51 6.50 -3.73 -6.36
N GLU A 52 5.65 -4.19 -7.28
CA GLU A 52 5.41 -3.50 -8.56
C GLU A 52 4.84 -2.09 -8.35
N MET A 53 4.00 -1.91 -7.33
CA MET A 53 3.50 -0.60 -6.91
C MET A 53 4.55 0.29 -6.22
N GLY A 54 5.76 -0.22 -5.94
CA GLY A 54 6.83 0.55 -5.29
C GLY A 54 6.62 0.79 -3.80
N LEU A 55 5.70 0.07 -3.14
CA LEU A 55 5.30 0.36 -1.75
C LEU A 55 6.43 0.15 -0.74
N PHE A 56 7.36 -0.77 -1.04
CA PHE A 56 8.53 -1.01 -0.19
C PHE A 56 9.62 0.07 -0.32
N GLY A 57 9.55 0.89 -1.36
CA GLY A 57 10.51 1.96 -1.67
C GLY A 57 9.95 3.37 -1.50
N ILE A 58 8.80 3.55 -0.85
CA ILE A 58 8.09 4.84 -0.77
C ILE A 58 9.02 5.96 -0.29
N THR A 59 9.78 5.73 0.78
CA THR A 59 10.65 6.75 1.39
C THR A 59 12.07 6.76 0.84
N ILE A 60 12.37 5.89 -0.11
CA ILE A 60 13.69 5.80 -0.71
C ILE A 60 13.79 6.87 -1.81
N PRO A 61 14.88 7.66 -1.89
CA PRO A 61 15.04 8.65 -2.95
C PRO A 61 14.97 8.03 -4.35
N GLU A 62 14.48 8.80 -5.32
CA GLU A 62 14.34 8.36 -6.72
C GLU A 62 15.69 7.95 -7.35
N GLU A 63 16.81 8.55 -6.92
CA GLU A 63 18.16 8.19 -7.40
C GLU A 63 18.55 6.74 -7.08
N TYR A 64 17.87 6.12 -6.10
CA TYR A 64 18.05 4.72 -5.71
C TYR A 64 16.88 3.83 -6.17
N GLY A 65 15.97 4.36 -6.99
CA GLY A 65 14.80 3.63 -7.51
C GLY A 65 13.60 3.57 -6.55
N GLY A 66 13.52 4.46 -5.57
CA GLY A 66 12.32 4.64 -4.74
C GLY A 66 11.39 5.74 -5.25
N LEU A 67 10.35 6.05 -4.48
CA LEU A 67 9.36 7.08 -4.84
C LEU A 67 9.69 8.48 -4.28
N GLY A 68 10.70 8.60 -3.41
CA GLY A 68 11.12 9.88 -2.83
C GLY A 68 10.05 10.57 -1.97
N GLU A 69 9.02 9.85 -1.56
CA GLU A 69 7.90 10.38 -0.79
C GLU A 69 8.22 10.42 0.71
N SER A 70 7.49 11.29 1.41
CA SER A 70 7.60 11.40 2.86
C SER A 70 6.57 10.54 3.54
N LEU A 71 6.85 10.16 4.79
CA LEU A 71 5.85 9.44 5.58
C LEU A 71 4.63 10.31 5.84
N LEU A 72 4.78 11.62 6.11
CA LEU A 72 3.67 12.57 6.35
C LEU A 72 4.06 14.08 6.25
N THR A 73 5.19 14.46 5.64
CA THR A 73 5.67 15.87 5.59
C THR A 73 6.53 16.19 4.40
#